data_AF-A0A259MPA1-F1
#
_entry.id   AF-A0A259MPA1-F1
#
_cell.length_a   1.000
_cell.length_b   1.000
_cell.length_c   1.000
_cell.angle_alpha   90.00
_cell.angle_beta   90.00
_cell.angle_gamma   90.00
#
_symmetry.space_group_name_H-M   'P 1'
#
loop_
_entity.id
_entity.type
_entity.pdbx_description
1 polymer ?
#
loop_
_entity_poly.entity_id
_entity_poly.type
_entity_poly.pdbx_seq_one_letter_code
_entity_poly.pdbx_strand_id
1 'polypeptide(L)' 'MPSKPESLALHIMRSLYDATAGRPMQWRSLAGISDVDETREAVQLAVDRGWLLVEGGHSVCLTDEGRRACE' A
#
# COMPACT_ATOMS: atom_id res chain seq x y z
N MET A 1 -18.58 0.22 -7.73
CA MET A 1 -17.85 1.33 -7.08
C MET A 1 -16.90 0.72 -6.09
N PRO A 2 -15.62 1.12 -6.06
CA PRO A 2 -14.69 0.61 -5.07
C PRO A 2 -15.21 0.94 -3.67
N SER A 3 -15.03 0.01 -2.73
CA SER A 3 -15.37 0.28 -1.34
C SER A 3 -14.46 1.37 -0.78
N LYS A 4 -14.87 2.02 0.33
CA LYS A 4 -14.06 3.05 1.00
C LYS A 4 -12.61 2.57 1.29
N PRO A 5 -12.37 1.35 1.83
CA PRO A 5 -11.00 0.85 2.03
C PRO A 5 -10.26 0.53 0.73
N GLU A 6 -10.96 0.13 -0.33
CA GLU A 6 -10.35 -0.12 -1.65
C GLU A 6 -9.84 1.17 -2.30
N SER A 7 -10.63 2.25 -2.21
CA SER A 7 -10.19 3.57 -2.69
C SER A 7 -8.95 4.06 -1.94
N LEU A 8 -8.90 3.83 -0.63
CA LEU A 8 -7.75 4.20 0.19
C LEU A 8 -6.53 3.32 -0.09
N ALA A 9 -6.71 2.02 -0.32
CA ALA A 9 -5.64 1.10 -0.69
C ALA A 9 -4.97 1.53 -2.00
N LEU A 10 -5.78 1.90 -3.01
CA LEU A 10 -5.28 2.43 -4.28
C LEU A 10 -4.55 3.77 -4.10
N HIS A 11 -5.03 4.64 -3.21
CA HIS A 11 -4.36 5.90 -2.91
C HIS A 11 -2.99 5.70 -2.24
N ILE A 12 -2.90 4.76 -1.29
CA ILE A 12 -1.63 4.37 -0.63
C ILE A 12 -0.67 3.77 -1.65
N MET A 13 -1.14 2.86 -2.51
CA MET A 13 -0.33 2.28 -3.59
C MET A 13 0.20 3.34 -4.54
N ARG A 14 -0.63 4.31 -4.94
CA ARG A 14 -0.20 5.40 -5.82
C ARG A 14 0.86 6.27 -5.16
N SER A 15 0.65 6.62 -3.89
CA SER A 15 1.61 7.40 -3.11
C SER A 15 2.95 6.69 -2.97
N LEU A 16 2.93 5.36 -2.75
CA LEU A 16 4.14 4.54 -2.71
C LEU A 16 4.81 4.46 -4.09
N TYR A 17 4.05 4.26 -5.16
CA TYR A 17 4.58 4.24 -6.52
C TYR A 17 5.32 5.54 -6.85
N ASP A 18 4.73 6.69 -6.54
CA ASP A 18 5.34 8.00 -6.75
C ASP A 18 6.59 8.18 -5.86
N ALA A 19 6.52 7.78 -4.59
CA ALA A 19 7.64 7.85 -3.63
C ALA A 19 8.81 6.90 -3.95
N THR A 20 8.56 5.81 -4.67
CA THR A 20 9.61 4.89 -5.13
C THR A 20 10.06 5.17 -6.57
N ALA A 21 9.48 6.19 -7.21
CA ALA A 21 9.65 6.50 -8.64
C ALA A 21 9.38 5.27 -9.52
N GLY A 22 8.34 4.50 -9.17
CA GLY A 22 7.93 3.29 -9.86
C GLY A 22 8.86 2.08 -9.67
N ARG A 23 9.84 2.17 -8.76
CA ARG A 23 10.71 1.04 -8.42
C ARG A 23 10.02 0.13 -7.38
N PRO A 24 9.77 -1.15 -7.70
CA PRO A 24 9.20 -2.10 -6.76
C PRO A 24 10.26 -2.51 -5.72
N MET A 25 9.82 -3.24 -4.69
CA MET A 25 10.70 -3.81 -3.65
C MET A 25 11.49 -2.76 -2.85
N GLN A 26 10.95 -1.55 -2.73
CA GLN A 26 11.51 -0.47 -1.93
C GLN A 26 10.71 -0.29 -0.65
N TRP A 27 11.33 -0.64 0.47
CA TRP A 27 10.73 -0.42 1.78
C TRP A 27 10.61 1.07 2.10
N ARG A 28 9.44 1.47 2.57
CA ARG A 28 9.12 2.82 3.02
C ARG A 28 8.39 2.72 4.35
N SER A 29 8.75 3.58 5.28
CA SER A 29 7.95 3.73 6.49
C SER A 29 6.70 4.53 6.15
N LEU A 30 5.54 3.97 6.46
CA LEU A 30 4.29 4.71 6.41
C LEU A 30 3.92 5.03 7.86
N ALA A 31 4.19 6.27 8.27
CA ALA A 31 3.77 6.75 9.58
C ALA A 31 2.23 6.70 9.65
N GLY A 32 1.70 6.10 10.72
CA GLY A 32 0.25 6.09 10.98
C GLY A 32 -0.56 4.97 10.33
N ILE A 33 0.05 3.88 9.85
CA ILE A 33 -0.71 2.67 9.44
C ILE A 33 -1.62 2.20 10.58
N SER A 34 -1.07 2.19 11.80
CA SER A 34 -1.74 1.73 13.01
C SER A 34 -2.69 2.74 13.63
N ASP A 35 -2.64 4.00 13.19
CA ASP A 35 -3.27 5.10 13.92
C ASP A 35 -4.72 5.33 13.46
N VAL A 36 -5.07 4.78 12.29
CA VAL A 36 -6.40 4.91 11.68
C VAL A 36 -6.86 3.53 11.22
N ASP A 37 -7.98 3.04 11.77
CA ASP A 37 -8.54 1.73 11.43
C ASP A 37 -8.79 1.56 9.93
N GLU A 38 -9.27 2.62 9.26
CA GLU A 38 -9.50 2.63 7.80
C GLU A 38 -8.19 2.43 7.01
N THR A 39 -7.09 3.04 7.46
CA THR A 39 -5.75 2.86 6.85
C THR A 39 -5.26 1.44 7.04
N ARG A 40 -5.45 0.88 8.24
CA ARG A 40 -5.09 -0.51 8.53
C ARG A 40 -5.87 -1.50 7.67
N GLU A 41 -7.18 -1.31 7.51
CA GLU A 41 -8.02 -2.13 6.63
C GLU A 41 -7.59 -2.02 5.16
N ALA A 42 -7.27 -0.82 4.69
CA ALA A 42 -6.80 -0.59 3.33
C ALA A 42 -5.43 -1.25 3.06
N VAL A 43 -4.49 -1.14 4.02
CA VAL A 43 -3.19 -1.81 3.93
C VAL A 43 -3.36 -3.33 3.95
N GLN A 44 -4.22 -3.86 4.84
CA GLN A 44 -4.50 -5.29 4.88
C GLN A 44 -5.11 -5.78 3.58
N LEU A 45 -6.07 -5.05 3.01
CA LEU A 45 -6.66 -5.38 1.71
C LEU A 45 -5.59 -5.42 0.61
N ALA A 46 -4.67 -4.45 0.58
CA ALA A 46 -3.59 -4.43 -0.40
C ALA A 46 -2.59 -5.58 -0.21
N VAL A 47 -2.34 -6.01 1.03
CA VAL A 47 -1.54 -7.20 1.34
C VAL A 47 -2.25 -8.47 0.88
N ASP A 48 -3.54 -8.62 1.18
CA ASP A 48 -4.35 -9.78 0.79
C ASP A 48 -4.45 -9.93 -0.75
N ARG A 49 -4.35 -8.81 -1.47
CA ARG A 49 -4.31 -8.74 -2.93
C ARG A 49 -2.91 -8.96 -3.54
N GLY A 50 -1.87 -9.06 -2.71
CA GLY A 50 -0.48 -9.21 -3.15
C GLY A 50 0.17 -7.90 -3.63
N TRP A 51 -0.49 -6.74 -3.49
CA TRP A 51 0.00 -5.46 -3.97
C TRP A 51 1.07 -4.83 -3.06
N LEU A 52 1.01 -5.14 -1.76
CA LEU A 52 1.94 -4.63 -0.76
C LEU A 52 2.50 -5.75 0.12
N LEU A 53 3.72 -5.55 0.61
CA LEU A 53 4.29 -6.27 1.75
C LEU A 53 4.37 -5.33 2.94
N VAL A 54 4.12 -5.85 4.15
CA VAL A 54 4.25 -5.12 5.41
C VAL A 54 5.28 -5.82 6.29
N GLU A 55 6.20 -5.06 6.86
CA GLU A 55 7.18 -5.52 7.83
C GLU A 55 7.14 -4.63 9.09
N GLY A 56 7.21 -5.26 10.26
CA GLY A 56 7.24 -4.55 11.55
C GLY A 56 5.99 -3.71 11.88
N GLY A 57 4.92 -3.81 11.07
CA GLY A 57 3.68 -3.04 11.25
C GLY A 57 3.75 -1.56 10.84
N HIS A 58 4.90 -1.10 10.33
CA HIS A 58 5.13 0.30 9.94
C HIS A 58 5.93 0.47 8.65
N SER A 59 6.56 -0.60 8.15
CA SER A 59 7.27 -0.60 6.88
C SER A 59 6.40 -1.27 5.84
N VAL A 60 6.18 -0.58 4.73
CA VAL A 60 5.43 -1.07 3.56
C VAL A 60 6.33 -1.10 2.34
N CYS A 61 6.03 -2.01 1.43
CA CYS A 61 6.80 -2.20 0.22
C CYS A 61 5.86 -2.52 -0.94
N LEU A 62 6.02 -1.81 -2.05
CA LEU A 62 5.25 -2.04 -3.27
C LEU A 62 5.80 -3.27 -4.00
N THR A 63 4.95 -4.26 -4.25
CA THR A 63 5.32 -5.44 -5.04
C THR A 63 5.28 -5.15 -6.53
N ASP A 64 5.81 -6.07 -7.34
CA ASP A 64 5.65 -6.01 -8.80
C ASP A 64 4.18 -6.04 -9.23
N GLU A 65 3.33 -6.77 -8.51
CA GLU A 65 1.89 -6.85 -8.77
C GLU A 65 1.21 -5.53 -8.46
N GLY A 66 1.52 -4.91 -7.31
CA GLY A 66 1.03 -3.58 -6.95
C GLY A 66 1.47 -2.50 -7.93
N ARG A 67 2.71 -2.60 -8.44
CA ARG A 67 3.21 -1.71 -9.50
C ARG A 67 2.39 -1.83 -10.78
N ARG A 68 2.15 -3.06 -11.26
CA ARG A 68 1.37 -3.32 -12.49
C ARG A 68 -0.09 -2.88 -12.35
N ALA A 69 -0.65 -2.92 -11.15
CA ALA A 69 -2.00 -2.42 -10.88
C ALA A 69 -2.09 -0.87 -10.91
N CYS A 70 -0.96 -0.17 -10.82
CA CYS A 70 -0.87 1.30 -10.85
C CYS A 70 -0.50 1.89 -12.23
N GLU A 71 0.06 1.07 -13.15
CA GLU A 71 0.33 1.41 -14.56
C GLU A 71 -0.96 1.48 -15.38
#